data_AF-A0A482Z333-F1
#
_entry.id   AF-A0A482Z333-F1
#
_cell.length_a   1.000
_cell.length_b   1.000
_cell.length_c   1.000
_cell.angle_alpha   90.00
_cell.angle_beta   90.00
_cell.angle_gamma   90.00
#
_symmetry.space_group_name_H-M   'P 1'
#
loop_
_entity.id
_entity.type
_entity.pdbx_description
1 polymer ?
#
loop_
_entity_poly.entity_id
_entity_poly.type
_entity_poly.pdbx_seq_one_letter_code
_entity_poly.pdbx_strand_id
1 'polypeptide(L)'
;MKYLVKFCAVLVLSAASISAFAKDKPMNMQSGNASGQGMGMEMSEEMKDKMARKKQIYILKINDLSDRIQDEKNAKKKQALMDEQLQLIKDHQEKKRQMKKKMMQKHHQKMMEKKGSMKM
;
A
#
# COMPACT_ATOMS: atom_id res chain seq x y z
N MET A 1 -27.16 -55.47 8.31
CA MET A 1 -26.71 -54.84 7.04
C MET A 1 -27.86 -54.06 6.38
N LYS A 2 -28.13 -52.81 6.79
CA LYS A 2 -29.25 -52.01 6.21
C LYS A 2 -28.93 -50.51 5.99
N TYR A 3 -27.67 -50.10 6.08
CA TYR A 3 -27.30 -48.67 5.96
C TYR A 3 -26.23 -48.37 4.89
N LEU A 4 -25.89 -49.33 4.02
CA LEU A 4 -24.83 -49.15 3.02
C LEU A 4 -25.33 -48.72 1.63
N VAL A 5 -26.64 -48.46 1.44
CA VAL A 5 -27.21 -48.23 0.09
C VAL A 5 -27.68 -46.79 -0.14
N LYS A 6 -27.57 -45.89 0.86
CA LYS A 6 -28.05 -44.49 0.72
C LYS A 6 -26.97 -43.44 0.49
N PHE A 7 -25.69 -43.82 0.40
CA PHE A 7 -24.58 -42.86 0.30
C PHE A 7 -24.07 -42.59 -1.12
N CYS A 8 -24.58 -43.29 -2.15
CA CYS A 8 -24.04 -43.19 -3.51
C CYS A 8 -24.76 -42.20 -4.45
N ALA A 9 -25.81 -41.51 -4.00
CA ALA A 9 -26.63 -40.66 -4.89
C ALA A 9 -26.30 -39.15 -4.86
N VAL A 10 -25.42 -38.68 -3.96
CA VAL A 10 -25.18 -37.22 -3.78
C VAL A 10 -23.89 -36.73 -4.44
N LEU A 11 -23.06 -37.63 -4.98
CA LEU A 11 -21.70 -37.28 -5.44
C LEU A 11 -21.55 -36.95 -6.95
N VAL A 12 -22.64 -36.81 -7.72
CA VAL A 12 -22.54 -36.65 -9.19
C VAL A 12 -23.05 -35.29 -9.71
N LEU A 13 -23.50 -34.38 -8.85
CA LEU A 13 -24.12 -33.10 -9.30
C LEU A 13 -23.32 -31.83 -8.93
N SER A 14 -22.00 -31.84 -9.07
CA SER A 14 -21.17 -30.64 -8.84
C SER A 14 -20.12 -30.34 -9.93
N ALA A 15 -20.10 -31.10 -11.04
CA ALA A 15 -19.06 -30.98 -12.06
C ALA A 15 -19.40 -30.14 -13.30
N ALA A 16 -20.48 -29.36 -13.29
CA ALA A 16 -20.87 -28.54 -14.43
C ALA A 16 -21.28 -27.14 -14.00
N SER A 17 -20.32 -26.19 -13.98
CA SER A 17 -20.51 -24.75 -14.25
C SER A 17 -19.24 -23.94 -13.93
N ILE A 18 -18.10 -24.24 -14.56
CA ILE A 18 -17.01 -23.26 -14.65
C ILE A 18 -16.48 -23.27 -16.07
N SER A 19 -17.07 -22.43 -16.92
CA SER A 19 -16.39 -21.91 -18.11
C SER A 19 -17.18 -20.74 -18.70
N ALA A 20 -16.46 -19.63 -18.93
CA ALA A 20 -16.86 -18.41 -19.65
C ALA A 20 -17.89 -17.54 -18.89
N PHE A 21 -17.62 -16.29 -18.51
CA PHE A 21 -16.87 -15.26 -19.24
C PHE A 21 -16.12 -14.35 -18.25
N ALA A 22 -14.80 -14.48 -18.15
CA ALA A 22 -13.97 -13.32 -17.85
C ALA A 22 -13.91 -12.50 -19.14
N LYS A 23 -14.89 -11.61 -19.32
CA LYS A 23 -14.81 -10.57 -20.34
C LYS A 23 -13.72 -9.62 -19.88
N ASP A 24 -12.48 -9.88 -20.31
CA ASP A 24 -11.37 -8.97 -20.15
C ASP A 24 -11.80 -7.62 -20.69
N LYS A 25 -12.16 -6.70 -19.78
CA LYS A 25 -12.17 -5.29 -20.12
C LYS A 25 -10.73 -4.99 -20.53
N PRO A 26 -10.48 -4.43 -21.72
CA PRO A 26 -9.19 -3.81 -21.96
C PRO A 26 -9.11 -2.68 -20.92
N MET A 27 -8.36 -2.92 -19.84
CA MET A 27 -7.83 -1.81 -19.09
C MET A 27 -7.03 -1.04 -20.11
N ASN A 28 -7.59 0.09 -20.55
CA ASN A 28 -6.84 1.16 -21.15
C ASN A 28 -5.86 1.61 -20.06
N MET A 29 -4.77 0.84 -19.93
CA MET A 29 -3.52 1.34 -19.44
C MET A 29 -3.09 2.33 -20.51
N GLN A 30 -3.71 3.51 -20.47
CA GLN A 30 -3.00 4.72 -20.76
C GLN A 30 -1.86 4.69 -19.75
N SER A 31 -0.79 4.00 -20.17
CA SER A 31 0.54 4.19 -19.66
C SER A 31 0.76 5.67 -19.86
N GLY A 32 0.41 6.43 -18.84
CA GLY A 32 0.95 7.74 -18.64
C GLY A 32 2.44 7.49 -18.60
N ASN A 33 3.08 7.63 -19.76
CA ASN A 33 4.41 8.17 -19.88
C ASN A 33 4.35 9.59 -19.29
N ALA A 34 4.04 9.71 -18.00
CA ALA A 34 4.72 10.64 -17.16
C ALA A 34 6.09 9.99 -16.96
N SER A 35 6.91 10.09 -18.01
CA SER A 35 8.35 9.91 -17.96
C SER A 35 8.82 10.70 -16.76
N GLY A 36 9.00 9.98 -15.67
CA GLY A 36 9.52 10.47 -14.41
C GLY A 36 10.99 10.78 -14.61
N GLN A 37 11.27 11.81 -15.41
CA GLN A 37 12.53 12.51 -15.42
C GLN A 37 12.53 13.48 -14.23
N GLY A 38 12.12 12.99 -13.06
CA GLY A 38 12.36 13.67 -11.81
C GLY A 38 13.83 13.43 -11.51
N MET A 39 14.65 14.47 -11.66
CA MET A 39 16.04 14.55 -11.20
C MET A 39 16.26 13.63 -10.00
N GLY A 40 16.81 12.44 -10.26
CA GLY A 40 17.10 11.46 -9.24
C GLY A 40 18.23 12.03 -8.40
N MET A 41 17.92 12.56 -7.23
CA MET A 41 18.94 12.59 -6.19
C MET A 41 19.30 11.14 -5.92
N GLU A 42 20.46 10.70 -6.40
CA GLU A 42 21.05 9.43 -6.02
C GLU A 42 21.20 9.42 -4.50
N MET A 43 20.25 8.77 -3.83
CA MET A 43 20.42 8.41 -2.43
C MET A 43 21.37 7.22 -2.37
N SER A 44 22.25 7.19 -1.36
CA SER A 44 23.08 6.02 -1.11
C SER A 44 22.23 4.77 -0.90
N GLU A 45 22.77 3.60 -1.27
CA GLU A 45 22.07 2.32 -1.11
C GLU A 45 21.68 2.06 0.35
N GLU A 46 22.52 2.41 1.31
CA GLU A 46 22.20 2.30 2.74
C GLU A 46 20.98 3.15 3.13
N MET A 47 20.82 4.32 2.54
CA MET A 47 19.69 5.20 2.81
C MET A 47 18.41 4.67 2.17
N LYS A 48 18.50 4.08 0.96
CA LYS A 48 17.40 3.38 0.29
C LYS A 48 16.92 2.19 1.12
N ASP A 49 17.84 1.35 1.57
CA ASP A 49 17.55 0.19 2.41
C ASP A 49 16.90 0.60 3.74
N LYS A 50 17.44 1.60 4.42
CA LYS A 50 16.83 2.14 5.66
C LYS A 50 15.41 2.65 5.44
N MET A 51 15.10 3.25 4.29
CA MET A 51 13.74 3.65 3.95
C MET A 51 12.84 2.45 3.65
N ALA A 52 13.35 1.45 2.94
CA ALA A 52 12.62 0.21 2.64
C ALA A 52 12.22 -0.52 3.93
N ARG A 53 13.16 -0.70 4.87
CA ARG A 53 12.87 -1.31 6.19
C ARG A 53 11.83 -0.53 6.98
N LYS A 54 11.92 0.80 6.99
CA LYS A 54 10.91 1.65 7.67
C LYS A 54 9.52 1.50 7.04
N LYS A 55 9.46 1.39 5.70
CA LYS A 55 8.20 1.15 4.99
C LYS A 55 7.64 -0.23 5.32
N GLN A 56 8.50 -1.26 5.34
CA GLN A 56 8.11 -2.62 5.72
C GLN A 56 7.52 -2.67 7.13
N ILE A 57 8.19 -2.07 8.12
CA ILE A 57 7.69 -2.00 9.51
C ILE A 57 6.32 -1.33 9.58
N TYR A 58 6.12 -0.23 8.84
CA TYR A 58 4.83 0.44 8.77
C TYR A 58 3.73 -0.46 8.20
N ILE A 59 4.01 -1.18 7.10
CA ILE A 59 3.06 -2.11 6.49
C ILE A 59 2.69 -3.22 7.46
N LEU A 60 3.68 -3.83 8.13
CA LEU A 60 3.44 -4.90 9.09
C LEU A 60 2.56 -4.44 10.26
N LYS A 61 2.77 -3.22 10.78
CA LYS A 61 1.91 -2.66 11.83
C LYS A 61 0.47 -2.41 11.38
N ILE A 62 0.28 -1.92 10.15
CA ILE A 62 -1.05 -1.72 9.59
C ILE A 62 -1.76 -3.05 9.38
N ASN A 63 -1.05 -4.08 8.90
CA ASN A 63 -1.61 -5.41 8.72
C ASN A 63 -2.00 -6.06 10.05
N ASP A 64 -1.13 -6.00 11.06
CA ASP A 64 -1.46 -6.47 12.42
C ASP A 64 -2.73 -5.81 12.97
N LEU A 65 -2.85 -4.49 12.81
CA LEU A 65 -4.06 -3.76 13.20
C LEU A 65 -5.29 -4.19 12.38
N SER A 66 -5.15 -4.39 11.08
CA SER A 66 -6.24 -4.88 10.22
C SER A 66 -6.75 -6.25 10.67
N ASP A 67 -5.83 -7.17 10.96
CA ASP A 67 -6.18 -8.52 11.42
C ASP A 67 -6.90 -8.45 12.77
N ARG A 68 -6.39 -7.64 13.70
CA ARG A 68 -7.05 -7.40 15.00
C ARG A 68 -8.43 -6.76 14.86
N ILE A 69 -8.64 -5.83 13.92
CA ILE A 69 -9.95 -5.22 13.63
C ILE A 69 -10.92 -6.26 13.07
N GLN A 70 -10.43 -7.16 12.22
CA GLN A 70 -11.24 -8.22 11.62
C GLN A 70 -11.72 -9.21 12.68
N ASP A 71 -10.85 -9.61 13.60
CA ASP A 71 -11.14 -10.61 14.62
C ASP A 71 -11.93 -10.06 15.83
N GLU A 72 -11.90 -8.74 16.07
CA GLU A 72 -12.57 -8.12 17.21
C GLU A 72 -14.10 -8.10 17.05
N LYS A 73 -14.79 -8.71 18.03
CA LYS A 73 -16.25 -8.83 18.08
C LYS A 73 -16.90 -7.69 18.84
N ASN A 74 -16.18 -7.04 19.76
CA ASN A 74 -16.69 -5.92 20.52
C ASN A 74 -16.62 -4.63 19.68
N ALA A 75 -17.78 -4.05 19.37
CA ALA A 75 -17.88 -2.86 18.53
C ALA A 75 -17.06 -1.67 19.06
N LYS A 76 -17.04 -1.44 20.38
CA LYS A 76 -16.28 -0.32 20.99
C LYS A 76 -14.78 -0.53 20.86
N LYS A 77 -14.30 -1.76 21.08
CA LYS A 77 -12.88 -2.10 20.89
C LYS A 77 -12.47 -2.06 19.42
N LYS A 78 -13.34 -2.54 18.53
CA LYS A 78 -13.12 -2.48 17.08
C LYS A 78 -12.95 -1.03 16.60
N GLN A 79 -13.80 -0.13 17.08
CA GLN A 79 -13.68 1.30 16.76
C GLN A 79 -12.35 1.87 17.25
N ALA A 80 -11.94 1.56 18.49
CA ALA A 80 -10.67 2.03 19.03
C ALA A 80 -9.46 1.54 18.20
N LEU A 81 -9.50 0.30 17.70
CA LEU A 81 -8.46 -0.23 16.80
C LEU A 81 -8.47 0.46 15.43
N MET A 82 -9.65 0.77 14.88
CA MET A 82 -9.76 1.53 13.63
C MET A 82 -9.21 2.97 13.81
N ASP A 83 -9.48 3.59 14.96
CA ASP A 83 -8.95 4.92 15.28
C ASP A 83 -7.42 4.89 15.42
N GLU A 84 -6.86 3.85 16.05
CA GLU A 84 -5.42 3.61 16.13
C GLU A 84 -4.80 3.46 14.74
N GLN A 85 -5.42 2.67 13.87
CA GLN A 85 -4.97 2.48 12.48
C GLN A 85 -4.99 3.81 11.72
N LEU A 86 -6.07 4.60 11.86
CA LEU A 86 -6.19 5.90 11.22
C LEU A 86 -5.11 6.87 11.69
N GLN A 87 -4.82 6.90 13.00
CA GLN A 87 -3.77 7.74 13.56
C GLN A 87 -2.40 7.35 12.99
N LEU A 88 -2.10 6.05 12.90
CA LEU A 88 -0.86 5.56 12.33
C LEU A 88 -0.67 5.99 10.86
N ILE A 89 -1.76 5.99 10.08
CA ILE A 89 -1.76 6.49 8.69
C ILE A 89 -1.48 8.00 8.65
N LYS A 90 -2.17 8.78 9.48
CA LYS A 90 -1.98 10.25 9.55
C LYS A 90 -0.55 10.62 9.91
N ASP A 91 0.03 9.96 10.91
CA ASP A 91 1.41 10.21 11.34
C ASP A 91 2.41 9.88 10.23
N HIS A 92 2.20 8.79 9.49
CA HIS A 92 3.02 8.44 8.34
C HIS A 92 2.93 9.48 7.22
N GLN A 93 1.73 9.96 6.92
CA GLN A 93 1.51 11.01 5.91
C GLN A 93 2.14 12.35 6.33
N GLU A 94 1.98 12.74 7.59
CA GLU A 94 2.57 13.97 8.13
C GLU A 94 4.09 13.93 8.05
N LYS A 95 4.71 12.80 8.41
CA LYS A 95 6.16 12.61 8.27
C LYS A 95 6.63 12.76 6.82
N LYS A 96 5.88 12.20 5.86
CA LYS A 96 6.17 12.37 4.42
C LYS A 96 6.04 13.84 4.00
N ARG A 97 5.00 14.53 4.47
CA ARG A 97 4.77 15.96 4.19
C ARG A 97 5.91 16.82 4.71
N GLN A 98 6.36 16.60 5.95
CA GLN A 98 7.48 17.31 6.55
C GLN A 98 8.79 17.07 5.79
N MET A 99 9.05 15.82 5.40
CA MET A 99 10.23 15.49 4.60
C MET A 99 10.20 16.21 3.25
N LYS A 100 9.05 16.18 2.56
CA LYS A 100 8.86 16.90 1.29
C LYS A 100 9.09 18.40 1.47
N LYS A 101 8.53 19.01 2.51
CA LYS A 101 8.73 20.44 2.82
C LYS A 101 10.21 20.78 3.02
N LYS A 102 10.94 19.98 3.78
CA LYS A 102 12.40 20.16 3.99
C LYS A 102 13.19 20.05 2.69
N MET A 103 12.85 19.08 1.82
CA MET A 103 13.51 18.91 0.53
C MET A 103 13.22 20.09 -0.42
N MET A 104 11.99 20.58 -0.44
CA MET A 104 11.62 21.76 -1.23
C MET A 104 12.35 23.02 -0.75
N GLN A 105 12.47 23.23 0.56
CA GLN A 105 13.23 24.34 1.14
C GLN A 105 14.70 24.28 0.74
N LYS A 106 15.35 23.12 0.89
CA LYS A 106 16.75 22.92 0.47
C LYS A 106 16.95 23.15 -1.02
N HIS A 107 16.02 22.66 -1.86
CA HIS A 107 16.09 22.90 -3.29
C HIS A 107 15.95 24.39 -3.61
N HIS A 108 15.00 25.09 -2.98
CA HIS A 108 14.81 26.51 -3.20
C HIS A 108 16.08 27.31 -2.84
N GLN A 109 16.70 27.02 -1.69
CA GLN A 109 17.95 27.65 -1.27
C GLN A 109 19.08 27.43 -2.30
N LYS A 110 19.31 26.19 -2.74
CA LYS A 110 20.32 25.88 -3.77
C LYS A 110 20.10 26.66 -5.07
N MET A 111 18.84 26.86 -5.47
CA MET A 111 18.52 27.62 -6.68
C MET A 111 18.81 29.12 -6.51
N MET A 112 18.59 29.67 -5.31
CA MET A 112 18.92 31.07 -5.01
C MET A 112 20.42 31.30 -4.96
N GLU A 113 21.18 30.40 -4.32
CA GLU A 113 22.65 30.44 -4.28
C GLU A 113 23.25 30.36 -5.70
N LYS A 114 22.76 29.43 -6.53
CA LYS A 114 23.22 29.29 -7.93
C LYS A 114 22.93 30.53 -8.77
N LYS A 115 21.75 31.16 -8.60
CA LYS A 115 21.41 32.42 -9.29
C LYS A 115 22.26 33.60 -8.82
N GLY A 116 22.62 33.64 -7.54
CA GLY A 116 23.54 34.64 -6.98
C GLY A 116 24.96 34.52 -7.56
N SER A 117 25.48 33.28 -7.66
CA SER A 117 26.81 33.02 -8.23
C SER A 117 26.92 33.27 -9.74
N MET A 118 25.80 33.33 -10.45
CA MET A 118 25.76 33.55 -11.91
C MET A 118 25.61 35.05 -12.28
N LYS A 119 25.36 35.91 -11.29
CA LYS A 119 25.23 37.36 -11.43
C LYS A 119 26.49 38.13 -11.00
N MET A 120 27.51 37.43 -10.51
CA MET A 120 28.89 37.95 -10.33
C MET A 120 29.77 37.33 -11.41
#